data_AF-A0A970SD98-F1
#
_entry.id   AF-A0A970SD98-F1
#
_cell.length_a   1.000
_cell.length_b   1.000
_cell.length_c   1.000
_cell.angle_alpha   90.00
_cell.angle_beta   90.00
_cell.angle_gamma   90.00
#
_symmetry.space_group_name_H-M   'P 1'
#
loop_
_entity.id
_entity.type
_entity.pdbx_description
1 polymer ?
#
loop_
_entity_poly.entity_id
_entity_poly.type
_entity_poly.pdbx_seq_one_letter_code
_entity_poly.pdbx_strand_id
1 'polypeptide(L)'
;MASLDKSVKEQQLSAAEAELASFAKSLADKGISDADAAKNATHRKLKARVKKARARIQAIDNAAAHVAAMKEKDTKVQVDKAAKTAAKGAAGKGGGKATAKTAAKPAKKK
;
A
#
# COMPACT_ATOMS: atom_id res chain seq x y z
N MET A 1 8.21 -8.62 8.78
CA MET A 1 9.21 -7.70 8.19
C MET A 1 8.72 -6.25 8.21
N ALA A 2 7.61 -5.88 7.58
CA ALA A 2 7.14 -4.48 7.51
C ALA A 2 6.85 -3.79 8.88
N SER A 3 6.42 -4.56 9.89
CA SER A 3 6.16 -4.03 11.25
C SER A 3 7.43 -3.63 12.00
N LEU A 4 8.54 -4.34 11.81
CA LEU A 4 9.84 -4.00 12.43
C LEU A 4 10.40 -2.71 11.82
N ASP A 5 10.27 -2.58 10.50
CA ASP A 5 10.72 -1.43 9.71
C ASP A 5 9.98 -0.13 10.08
N LYS A 6 8.67 -0.24 10.35
CA LYS A 6 7.84 0.89 10.81
C LYS A 6 8.26 1.34 12.21
N SER A 7 8.41 0.41 13.15
CA SER A 7 8.82 0.70 14.53
C SER A 7 10.17 1.43 14.60
N VAL A 8 11.17 0.98 13.83
CA VAL A 8 12.48 1.65 13.76
C VAL A 8 12.34 3.08 13.20
N LYS A 9 11.51 3.29 12.18
CA LYS A 9 11.27 4.61 11.59
C LYS A 9 10.50 5.54 12.53
N GLU A 10 9.59 5.01 13.33
CA GLU A 10 8.89 5.75 14.40
C GLU A 10 9.85 6.16 15.52
N GLN A 11 10.78 5.28 15.94
CA GLN A 11 11.84 5.64 16.88
C GLN A 11 12.74 6.75 16.31
N GLN A 12 13.13 6.65 15.03
CA GLN A 12 13.90 7.70 14.36
C GLN A 12 13.13 9.02 14.25
N LEU A 13 11.80 8.96 14.04
CA LEU A 13 10.95 10.15 14.05
C LEU A 13 10.95 10.79 15.44
N SER A 14 10.72 10.00 16.49
CA SER A 14 10.71 10.47 17.87
C SER A 14 12.05 11.11 18.25
N ALA A 15 13.18 10.48 17.88
CA ALA A 15 14.50 11.06 18.08
C ALA A 15 14.69 12.40 17.32
N ALA A 16 14.25 12.48 16.07
CA ALA A 16 14.33 13.72 15.28
C ALA A 16 13.44 14.84 15.84
N GLU A 17 12.28 14.49 16.40
CA GLU A 17 11.38 15.44 17.07
C GLU A 17 11.97 15.94 18.38
N ALA A 18 12.61 15.07 19.17
CA ALA A 18 13.35 15.45 20.37
C ALA A 18 14.56 16.35 20.04
N GLU A 19 15.31 16.06 18.97
CA GLU A 19 16.39 16.93 18.47
C GLU A 19 15.85 18.33 18.08
N LEU A 20 14.71 18.39 17.38
CA LEU A 20 14.10 19.67 17.01
C LEU A 20 13.62 20.45 18.24
N ALA A 21 12.95 19.78 19.18
CA ALA A 21 12.44 20.40 20.39
C ALA A 21 13.57 20.92 21.30
N SER A 22 14.63 20.14 21.49
CA SER A 22 15.81 20.57 22.26
C SER A 22 16.54 21.73 21.60
N PHE A 23 16.65 21.74 20.27
CA PHE A 23 17.23 22.88 19.54
C PHE A 23 16.35 24.13 19.66
N ALA A 24 15.03 24.00 19.50
CA ALA A 24 14.09 25.11 19.66
C ALA A 24 14.16 25.69 21.08
N LYS A 25 14.23 24.83 22.12
CA LYS A 25 14.42 25.27 23.50
C LYS A 25 15.75 26.01 23.70
N SER A 26 16.85 25.51 23.13
CA SER A 26 18.14 26.20 23.17
C SER A 26 18.11 27.58 22.49
N LEU A 27 17.29 27.75 21.45
CA LEU A 27 17.08 29.06 20.82
C LEU A 27 16.25 29.98 21.72
N ALA A 28 15.18 29.47 22.32
CA ALA A 28 14.35 30.22 23.26
C ALA A 28 15.15 30.68 24.49
N ASP A 29 16.01 29.81 25.04
CA ASP A 29 16.90 30.14 26.16
C ASP A 29 17.92 31.26 25.81
N LYS A 30 18.22 31.42 24.51
CA LYS A 30 19.06 32.50 23.98
C LYS A 30 18.27 33.76 23.62
N GLY A 31 16.98 33.80 23.93
CA GLY A 31 16.08 34.90 23.58
C GLY A 31 15.74 34.99 22.09
N ILE A 32 16.02 33.93 21.31
CA ILE A 32 15.66 33.87 19.89
C ILE A 32 14.19 33.47 19.79
N SER A 33 13.38 34.34 19.20
CA SER A 33 11.96 34.09 18.97
C SER A 33 11.75 32.94 17.98
N ASP A 34 10.59 32.28 18.03
CA ASP A 34 10.23 31.24 17.06
C ASP A 34 10.25 31.73 15.61
N ALA A 35 9.93 33.01 15.39
CA ALA A 35 9.97 33.64 14.07
C ALA A 35 11.41 33.74 13.52
N ASP A 36 12.39 33.98 14.39
CA ASP A 36 13.80 34.03 14.00
C ASP A 36 14.43 32.64 13.99
N ALA A 37 13.99 31.74 14.87
CA ALA A 37 14.30 30.31 14.79
C ALA A 37 13.84 29.72 13.45
N ALA A 38 12.70 30.15 12.91
CA ALA A 38 12.23 29.70 11.59
C ALA A 38 13.16 30.11 10.43
N LYS A 39 13.91 31.21 10.57
CA LYS A 39 14.92 31.66 9.60
C LYS A 39 16.24 30.91 9.74
N ASN A 40 16.51 30.34 10.92
CA ASN A 40 17.73 29.58 11.20
C ASN A 40 17.84 28.33 10.31
N ALA A 41 18.96 28.20 9.59
CA ALA A 41 19.20 27.09 8.67
C ALA A 41 19.17 25.72 9.36
N THR A 42 19.69 25.63 10.58
CA THR A 42 19.72 24.39 11.38
C THR A 42 18.32 23.98 11.81
N HIS A 43 17.51 24.93 12.30
CA HIS A 43 16.12 24.65 12.66
C HIS A 43 15.30 24.20 11.45
N ARG A 44 15.45 24.87 10.29
CA ARG A 44 14.82 24.45 9.03
C ARG A 44 15.25 23.04 8.60
N LYS A 45 16.53 22.71 8.74
CA LYS A 45 17.08 21.38 8.41
C LYS A 45 16.51 20.30 9.32
N LEU A 46 16.44 20.55 10.63
CA LEU A 46 15.82 19.63 11.59
C LEU A 46 14.33 19.45 11.30
N LYS A 47 13.59 20.53 11.02
CA LYS A 47 12.17 20.47 10.63
C LYS A 47 11.96 19.67 9.34
N ALA A 48 12.85 19.83 8.36
CA ALA A 48 12.83 19.03 7.13
C ALA A 48 13.12 17.55 7.39
N ARG A 49 14.03 17.21 8.31
CA ARG A 49 14.31 15.81 8.72
C ARG A 49 13.07 15.18 9.35
N VAL A 50 12.41 15.86 10.29
CA VAL A 50 11.14 15.42 10.88
C VAL A 50 10.07 15.20 9.82
N LYS A 51 9.87 16.18 8.92
CA LYS A 51 8.90 16.06 7.81
C LYS A 51 9.19 14.86 6.91
N LYS A 52 10.47 14.63 6.58
CA LYS A 52 10.89 13.49 5.75
C LYS A 52 10.68 12.14 6.47
N ALA A 53 10.94 12.06 7.77
CA ALA A 53 10.67 10.88 8.57
C ALA A 53 9.17 10.56 8.62
N ARG A 54 8.31 11.56 8.86
CA ARG A 54 6.84 11.39 8.82
C ARG A 54 6.35 10.90 7.46
N ALA A 55 6.84 11.50 6.37
CA ALA A 55 6.46 11.09 5.02
C ALA A 55 6.86 9.64 4.71
N ARG A 56 8.00 9.16 5.23
CA ARG A 56 8.43 7.76 5.08
C ARG A 56 7.53 6.79 5.83
N ILE A 57 7.06 7.15 7.02
CA ILE A 57 6.10 6.33 7.79
C ILE A 57 4.76 6.28 7.06
N GLN A 58 4.24 7.42 6.60
CA GLN A 58 3.01 7.47 5.81
C GLN A 58 3.10 6.65 4.51
N ALA A 59 4.26 6.64 3.85
CA ALA A 59 4.45 5.82 2.66
C ALA A 59 4.35 4.32 2.97
N ILE A 60 4.83 3.88 4.15
CA ILE A 60 4.68 2.50 4.61
C ILE A 60 3.21 2.18 4.89
N ASP A 61 2.48 3.10 5.54
CA ASP A 61 1.06 2.92 5.82
C ASP A 61 0.23 2.86 4.54
N ASN A 62 0.52 3.72 3.56
CA ASN A 62 -0.13 3.70 2.25
C ASN A 62 0.19 2.41 1.47
N ALA A 63 1.43 1.92 1.55
CA ALA A 63 1.81 0.66 0.93
C ALA A 63 1.09 -0.52 1.59
N ALA A 64 0.97 -0.53 2.92
CA ALA A 64 0.21 -1.53 3.66
C ALA A 64 -1.28 -1.50 3.27
N ALA A 65 -1.88 -0.31 3.16
CA ALA A 65 -3.25 -0.13 2.70
C ALA A 65 -3.46 -0.61 1.26
N HIS A 66 -2.52 -0.35 0.35
CA HIS A 66 -2.58 -0.82 -1.03
C HIS A 66 -2.52 -2.36 -1.12
N VAL A 67 -1.65 -2.99 -0.32
CA VAL A 67 -1.57 -4.46 -0.23
C VAL A 67 -2.87 -5.04 0.34
N ALA A 68 -3.44 -4.43 1.38
CA ALA A 68 -4.72 -4.85 1.93
C ALA A 68 -5.86 -4.73 0.89
N ALA A 69 -5.94 -3.60 0.19
CA ALA A 69 -6.95 -3.37 -0.84
C ALA A 69 -6.84 -4.34 -2.04
N MET A 70 -5.62 -4.73 -2.44
CA MET A 70 -5.45 -5.73 -3.49
C MET A 70 -5.90 -7.12 -3.04
N LYS A 71 -5.61 -7.51 -1.79
CA LYS A 71 -6.10 -8.79 -1.24
C LYS A 71 -7.61 -8.86 -1.20
N GLU A 72 -8.30 -7.76 -0.87
CA GLU A 72 -9.77 -7.70 -0.91
C GLU A 72 -10.33 -7.83 -2.34
N LYS A 73 -9.65 -7.24 -3.34
CA LYS A 73 -10.03 -7.40 -4.75
C LYS A 73 -9.83 -8.83 -5.24
N ASP A 74 -8.69 -9.45 -4.93
CA ASP A 74 -8.41 -10.83 -5.34
C ASP A 74 -9.35 -11.82 -4.68
N THR A 75 -9.69 -11.61 -3.40
CA THR A 75 -10.68 -12.44 -2.70
C THR A 75 -12.09 -12.23 -3.26
N LYS A 76 -12.51 -11.00 -3.57
CA LYS A 76 -13.79 -10.76 -4.27
C LYS A 76 -13.84 -11.45 -5.64
N VAL A 77 -12.79 -11.29 -6.46
CA VAL A 77 -12.73 -11.92 -7.79
C VAL A 77 -12.77 -13.44 -7.69
N GLN A 78 -12.12 -14.05 -6.69
CA GLN A 78 -12.19 -15.49 -6.47
C GLN A 78 -13.57 -15.95 -5.98
N VAL A 79 -14.22 -15.21 -5.09
CA VAL A 79 -15.58 -15.50 -4.62
C VAL A 79 -16.59 -15.37 -5.76
N ASP A 80 -16.50 -14.32 -6.58
CA ASP A 80 -17.35 -14.11 -7.75
C ASP A 80 -17.12 -15.19 -8.82
N LYS A 81 -15.86 -15.59 -9.04
CA LYS A 81 -15.53 -16.68 -9.96
C LYS A 81 -16.07 -18.02 -9.45
N ALA A 82 -15.91 -18.31 -8.16
CA ALA A 82 -16.45 -19.51 -7.52
C ALA A 82 -17.99 -19.55 -7.61
N ALA A 83 -18.66 -18.45 -7.29
CA ALA A 83 -20.11 -18.30 -7.41
C ALA A 83 -20.60 -18.51 -8.86
N LYS A 84 -19.87 -17.99 -9.85
CA LYS A 84 -20.21 -18.14 -11.27
C LYS A 84 -20.00 -19.56 -11.79
N THR A 85 -18.97 -20.26 -11.33
CA THR A 85 -18.79 -21.70 -11.61
C THR A 85 -19.81 -22.58 -10.90
N ALA A 86 -20.21 -22.25 -9.67
CA ALA A 86 -21.27 -22.97 -8.95
C ALA A 86 -22.64 -22.79 -9.63
N ALA A 87 -22.98 -21.57 -10.06
CA ALA A 87 -24.20 -21.31 -10.82
C ALA A 87 -24.20 -22.01 -12.20
N LYS A 88 -23.05 -22.10 -12.88
CA LYS A 88 -22.92 -22.83 -14.15
C LYS A 88 -22.99 -24.35 -13.97
N GLY A 89 -22.51 -24.88 -12.85
CA GLY A 89 -22.64 -26.30 -12.47
C GLY A 89 -24.08 -26.69 -12.12
N ALA A 90 -24.84 -25.78 -11.48
CA ALA A 90 -26.25 -26.00 -11.17
C ALA A 90 -27.16 -25.95 -12.42
N ALA A 91 -26.85 -25.10 -13.41
CA ALA A 91 -27.58 -25.04 -14.68
C ALA A 91 -27.24 -26.17 -15.67
N GLY A 92 -26.19 -26.96 -15.42
CA GLY A 92 -25.72 -28.05 -16.29
C GLY A 92 -26.37 -29.41 -16.05
N LYS A 93 -27.25 -29.55 -15.05
CA LYS A 93 -27.91 -30.82 -14.71
C LYS A 93 -29.36 -30.86 -15.21
N GLY A 94 -29.57 -30.54 -16.48
CA GLY A 94 -30.88 -30.61 -17.12
C GLY A 94 -30.83 -30.12 -18.56
N GLY A 95 -30.67 -31.04 -19.50
CA GLY A 95 -30.75 -30.72 -20.93
C GLY A 95 -29.71 -31.45 -21.74
N GLY A 96 -29.99 -32.70 -22.08
CA GLY A 96 -29.23 -33.42 -23.08
C GLY A 96 -29.24 -32.66 -24.41
N LYS A 97 -28.09 -32.57 -25.05
CA LYS A 97 -28.01 -32.40 -26.49
C LYS A 97 -26.83 -33.20 -27.00
N ALA A 98 -27.15 -34.38 -27.53
CA ALA A 98 -26.22 -35.19 -28.31
C ALA A 98 -25.67 -34.33 -29.44
N THR A 99 -24.38 -34.02 -29.39
CA THR A 99 -23.65 -33.51 -30.55
C THR A 99 -23.34 -34.69 -31.44
N ALA A 100 -24.22 -34.91 -32.41
CA ALA A 100 -23.99 -35.82 -33.53
C ALA A 100 -22.66 -35.43 -34.21
N LYS A 101 -21.71 -36.37 -34.19
CA LYS A 101 -20.43 -36.28 -34.88
C LYS A 101 -20.69 -36.46 -36.37
N THR A 102 -20.85 -35.36 -37.10
CA THR A 102 -20.77 -35.35 -38.57
C THR A 102 -19.71 -34.35 -38.99
N ALA A 103 -18.48 -34.83 -39.15
CA ALA A 103 -17.43 -34.10 -39.86
C ALA A 103 -17.05 -34.94 -41.08
N ALA A 104 -17.74 -34.65 -42.20
CA ALA A 104 -17.32 -35.06 -43.53
C ALA A 104 -16.61 -33.85 -44.18
N LYS A 105 -15.32 -33.99 -44.51
CA LYS A 105 -14.64 -33.33 -45.64
C LYS A 105 -13.20 -33.85 -45.81
N PRO A 106 -12.57 -33.70 -47.00
CA PRO A 106 -12.08 -34.82 -47.78
C PRO A 106 -10.55 -34.91 -47.84
N ALA A 107 -10.08 -36.08 -48.28
CA ALA A 107 -8.67 -36.39 -48.51
C ALA A 107 -8.01 -35.42 -49.51
N LYS A 108 -6.78 -35.01 -49.16
CA LYS A 108 -5.86 -34.23 -50.00
C LYS A 108 -5.42 -35.05 -51.22
N LYS A 109 -5.37 -34.38 -52.38
CA LYS A 109 -4.64 -34.77 -53.60
C LYS A 109 -3.21 -35.24 -53.30
N LYS A 110 -2.80 -36.31 -53.96
CA LYS A 110 -1.48 -36.46 -54.58
C LYS A 110 -1.70 -37.00 -55.99
#